data_AF-A0A9E3KRU6-F1
#
_entry.id   AF-A0A9E3KRU6-F1
#
_cell.length_a   1.000
_cell.length_b   1.000
_cell.length_c   1.000
_cell.angle_alpha   90.00
_cell.angle_beta   90.00
_cell.angle_gamma   90.00
#
_symmetry.space_group_name_H-M   'P 1'
#
loop_
_entity.id
_entity.type
_entity.pdbx_description
1 polymer ?
#
loop_
_entity_poly.entity_id
_entity_poly.type
_entity_poly.pdbx_seq_one_letter_code
_entity_poly.pdbx_strand_id
1 'polypeptide(L)'
;MKGCVNYIILILILSRIHAGAQQMFPYHLDNNLQWSAYEKMASFEEKRSVVNQLQEAGLFMEHYPSLNEMIKGIHFIDFNGDSKNEIVYNGSYPGEGTLLLIFMQTDDSWARIFSTMGEIIRLNYNSGIIYSLDVSEPGCCADPTTVFKTYRVSTDNRKIFIDKIFESKILTGTDIPHKFFRIPTEFEILNEKYFLRSGPEIMDEPFDDYLEQYGNQIGKLSAGTQGRALGESTDSTGRVWWFVEIYPRYKIADCVFYSDEYYKDFHKTHIVGWISSRFVKKLD
;
A
#
# COMPACT_ATOMS: atom_id res chain seq x y z
N MET A 1 -51.64 -11.13 43.43
CA MET A 1 -50.71 -10.04 43.08
C MET A 1 -50.02 -10.43 41.78
N LYS A 2 -50.30 -9.70 40.69
CA LYS A 2 -49.79 -9.93 39.35
C LYS A 2 -48.42 -9.23 39.23
N GLY A 3 -47.37 -9.97 38.92
CA GLY A 3 -46.05 -9.41 38.58
C GLY A 3 -45.78 -9.62 37.10
N CYS A 4 -45.95 -8.57 36.29
CA CYS A 4 -45.55 -8.55 34.89
C CYS A 4 -44.02 -8.48 34.80
N VAL A 5 -43.40 -9.48 34.16
CA VAL A 5 -42.00 -9.41 33.73
C VAL A 5 -42.00 -8.86 32.30
N ASN A 6 -41.63 -7.58 32.16
CA ASN A 6 -41.40 -6.95 30.87
C ASN A 6 -40.03 -7.41 30.33
N TYR A 7 -40.03 -8.25 29.30
CA TYR A 7 -38.84 -8.48 28.48
C TYR A 7 -38.68 -7.30 27.53
N ILE A 8 -37.70 -6.44 27.80
CA ILE A 8 -37.19 -5.47 26.84
C ILE A 8 -36.38 -6.26 25.81
N ILE A 9 -36.98 -6.50 24.64
CA ILE A 9 -36.26 -7.00 23.46
C ILE A 9 -35.46 -5.81 22.92
N LEU A 10 -34.17 -5.78 23.25
CA LEU A 10 -33.21 -4.84 22.66
C LEU A 10 -32.92 -5.32 21.23
N ILE A 11 -33.63 -4.78 20.24
CA ILE A 11 -33.32 -5.00 18.82
C ILE A 11 -32.03 -4.22 18.53
N LEU A 12 -30.89 -4.90 18.56
CA LEU A 12 -29.64 -4.42 17.98
C LEU A 12 -29.80 -4.38 16.46
N ILE A 13 -30.32 -3.26 15.95
CA ILE A 13 -30.19 -2.90 14.55
C ILE A 13 -28.71 -2.56 14.35
N LEU A 14 -27.90 -3.57 14.04
CA LEU A 14 -26.60 -3.39 13.39
C LEU A 14 -26.90 -2.77 12.03
N SER A 15 -27.07 -1.45 12.01
CA SER A 15 -27.01 -0.66 10.80
C SER A 15 -25.65 -0.93 10.20
N ARG A 16 -25.64 -1.80 9.19
CA ARG A 16 -24.60 -1.88 8.16
C ARG A 16 -24.60 -0.54 7.44
N ILE A 17 -24.12 0.50 8.10
CA ILE A 17 -23.61 1.69 7.44
C ILE A 17 -22.34 1.19 6.77
N HIS A 18 -22.51 0.58 5.59
CA HIS A 18 -21.48 0.59 4.57
C HIS A 18 -21.37 2.06 4.16
N ALA A 19 -20.76 2.87 5.03
CA ALA A 19 -19.96 3.97 4.56
C ALA A 19 -18.85 3.28 3.77
N GLY A 20 -19.17 2.98 2.51
CA GLY A 20 -18.22 2.54 1.53
C GLY A 20 -17.30 3.72 1.33
N ALA A 21 -16.36 3.87 2.26
CA ALA A 21 -15.10 4.52 1.97
C ALA A 21 -14.62 3.77 0.74
N GLN A 22 -14.78 4.42 -0.40
CA GLN A 22 -14.30 3.93 -1.68
C GLN A 22 -12.85 3.60 -1.40
N GLN A 23 -12.51 2.30 -1.40
CA GLN A 23 -11.14 1.86 -1.17
C GLN A 23 -10.36 2.38 -2.38
N MET A 24 -9.86 3.61 -2.25
CA MET A 24 -9.04 4.22 -3.29
C MET A 24 -7.75 3.43 -3.29
N PHE A 25 -7.51 2.71 -4.37
CA PHE A 25 -6.28 1.97 -4.55
C PHE A 25 -5.08 2.93 -4.51
N PRO A 26 -3.94 2.50 -3.95
CA PRO A 26 -2.80 3.39 -3.73
C PRO A 26 -2.12 3.87 -5.02
N TYR A 27 -2.50 3.34 -6.19
CA TYR A 27 -1.80 3.56 -7.48
C TYR A 27 -1.90 4.97 -8.08
N HIS A 28 -2.79 5.83 -7.56
CA HIS A 28 -3.01 7.20 -8.08
C HIS A 28 -2.51 8.31 -7.17
N LEU A 29 -1.91 7.93 -6.06
CA LEU A 29 -1.47 8.93 -5.11
C LEU A 29 -0.13 9.46 -5.61
N ASP A 30 -0.08 10.76 -5.86
CA ASP A 30 1.19 11.45 -5.99
C ASP A 30 2.01 11.15 -4.72
N ASN A 31 3.29 10.82 -4.89
CA ASN A 31 4.22 10.54 -3.78
C ASN A 31 4.52 11.78 -2.89
N ASN A 32 3.66 12.80 -2.93
CA ASN A 32 3.85 14.08 -2.28
C ASN A 32 2.81 14.28 -1.18
N LEU A 33 2.85 13.43 -0.16
CA LEU A 33 2.03 13.62 1.04
C LEU A 33 2.30 15.01 1.62
N GLN A 34 1.26 15.84 1.70
CA GLN A 34 1.35 17.17 2.30
C GLN A 34 1.31 17.04 3.83
N TRP A 35 2.48 16.79 4.44
CA TRP A 35 2.62 16.58 5.89
C TRP A 35 1.97 17.67 6.74
N SER A 36 1.98 18.93 6.28
CA SER A 36 1.37 20.05 6.99
C SER A 36 -0.13 19.92 7.25
N ALA A 37 -0.83 19.04 6.52
CA ALA A 37 -2.23 18.72 6.77
C ALA A 37 -2.45 17.76 7.95
N TYR A 38 -1.38 17.11 8.44
CA TYR A 38 -1.43 16.01 9.39
C TYR A 38 -0.55 16.22 10.62
N GLU A 39 0.59 16.88 10.44
CA GLU A 39 1.58 17.04 11.49
C GLU A 39 1.31 18.28 12.35
N LYS A 40 1.69 18.18 13.63
CA LYS A 40 1.90 19.35 14.46
C LYS A 40 3.14 20.09 13.95
N MET A 41 2.98 21.39 13.66
CA MET A 41 4.11 22.26 13.32
C MET A 41 5.13 22.27 14.46
N ALA A 42 6.38 22.01 14.11
CA ALA A 42 7.52 22.00 15.02
C ALA A 42 8.69 22.78 14.41
N SER A 43 9.42 23.47 15.27
CA SER A 43 10.64 24.19 14.90
C SER A 43 11.77 23.22 14.55
N PHE A 44 12.78 23.75 13.86
CA PHE A 44 14.00 23.01 13.56
C PHE A 44 14.69 22.48 14.83
N GLU A 45 14.76 23.28 15.89
CA GLU A 45 15.40 22.89 17.15
C GLU A 45 14.62 21.81 17.90
N GLU A 46 13.28 21.83 17.86
CA GLU A 46 12.46 20.76 18.40
C GLU A 46 12.70 19.44 17.65
N LYS A 47 12.68 19.47 16.30
CA LYS A 47 13.01 18.29 15.48
C LYS A 47 14.42 17.78 15.75
N ARG A 48 15.41 18.68 15.85
CA ARG A 48 16.80 18.35 16.17
C ARG A 48 16.95 17.68 17.53
N SER A 49 16.29 18.21 18.56
CA SER A 49 16.29 17.63 19.90
C SER A 49 15.77 16.20 19.90
N VAL A 50 14.68 15.94 19.18
CA VAL A 50 14.13 14.58 19.02
C VAL A 50 15.11 13.66 18.28
N VAL A 51 15.72 14.10 17.18
CA VAL A 51 16.71 13.27 16.47
C VAL A 51 17.87 12.88 17.40
N ASN A 52 18.41 13.82 18.17
CA ASN A 52 19.47 13.53 19.13
C ASN A 52 19.02 12.49 20.17
N GLN A 53 17.83 12.64 20.75
CA GLN A 53 17.29 11.67 21.72
C GLN A 53 17.12 10.27 21.11
N LEU A 54 16.64 10.18 19.87
CA LEU A 54 16.50 8.91 19.15
C LEU A 54 17.87 8.27 18.85
N GLN A 55 18.89 9.08 18.54
CA GLN A 55 20.26 8.60 18.35
C GLN A 55 20.90 8.12 19.66
N GLU A 56 20.74 8.89 20.75
CA GLU A 56 21.22 8.52 22.10
C GLU A 56 20.56 7.22 22.59
N ALA A 57 19.29 7.01 22.25
CA ALA A 57 18.56 5.78 22.52
C ALA A 57 18.95 4.60 21.59
N GLY A 58 19.83 4.81 20.61
CA GLY A 58 20.25 3.78 19.64
C GLY A 58 19.13 3.34 18.69
N LEU A 59 18.11 4.18 18.49
CA LEU A 59 16.95 3.88 17.64
C LEU A 59 17.19 4.22 16.16
N PHE A 60 18.23 5.02 15.89
CA PHE A 60 18.85 5.18 14.58
C PHE A 60 20.14 4.36 14.52
N MET A 61 20.41 3.71 13.39
CA MET A 61 21.66 2.95 13.17
C MET A 61 22.80 3.90 12.74
N GLU A 62 24.04 3.41 12.77
CA GLU A 62 25.23 4.21 12.45
C GLU A 62 25.33 4.67 10.98
N HIS A 63 24.51 4.10 10.09
CA HIS A 63 24.50 4.41 8.65
C HIS A 63 23.30 5.24 8.20
N TYR A 64 22.75 6.08 9.07
CA TYR A 64 21.64 6.97 8.73
C TYR A 64 22.14 8.22 7.99
N PRO A 65 21.24 8.95 7.30
CA PRO A 65 21.64 10.12 6.52
C PRO A 65 22.15 11.24 7.45
N SER A 66 22.60 12.36 6.86
CA SER A 66 23.08 13.49 7.65
C SER A 66 22.02 13.98 8.65
N LEU A 67 22.46 14.59 9.76
CA LEU A 67 21.54 15.15 10.77
C LEU A 67 20.46 16.06 10.14
N ASN A 68 20.84 16.88 9.16
CA ASN A 68 19.89 17.76 8.47
C ASN A 68 18.84 17.00 7.65
N GLU A 69 19.23 15.88 7.03
CA GLU A 69 18.28 15.02 6.31
C GLU A 69 17.38 14.27 7.27
N MET A 70 17.91 13.79 8.40
CA MET A 70 17.10 13.20 9.47
C MET A 70 16.04 14.18 9.97
N ILE A 71 16.45 15.41 10.31
CA ILE A 71 15.55 16.46 10.79
C ILE A 71 14.42 16.76 9.79
N LYS A 72 14.73 16.79 8.49
CA LYS A 72 13.74 17.04 7.43
C LYS A 72 12.67 15.94 7.37
N GLY A 73 13.03 14.70 7.66
CA GLY A 73 12.12 13.55 7.64
C GLY A 73 11.35 13.33 8.95
N ILE A 74 11.57 14.15 9.99
CA ILE A 74 10.82 14.05 11.26
C ILE A 74 9.48 14.77 11.15
N HIS A 75 8.41 14.08 11.53
CA HIS A 75 7.05 14.58 11.63
C HIS A 75 6.46 14.23 13.00
N PHE A 76 5.63 15.14 13.54
CA PHE A 76 4.94 14.95 14.81
C PHE A 76 3.46 14.70 14.54
N ILE A 77 2.95 13.51 14.84
CA ILE A 77 1.59 13.10 14.50
C ILE A 77 0.93 12.43 15.71
N ASP A 78 -0.29 12.84 16.05
CA ASP A 78 -1.12 12.15 17.03
C ASP A 78 -1.88 11.01 16.33
N PHE A 79 -1.39 9.77 16.45
CA PHE A 79 -2.00 8.62 15.78
C PHE A 79 -3.26 8.13 16.49
N ASN A 80 -3.30 8.23 17.82
CA ASN A 80 -4.32 7.58 18.66
C ASN A 80 -5.37 8.56 19.22
N GLY A 81 -5.22 9.86 18.97
CA GLY A 81 -6.11 10.93 19.43
C GLY A 81 -5.94 11.31 20.90
N ASP A 82 -4.81 10.96 21.54
CA ASP A 82 -4.56 11.23 22.96
C ASP A 82 -3.86 12.57 23.23
N SER A 83 -3.71 13.41 22.19
CA SER A 83 -3.03 14.70 22.21
C SER A 83 -1.52 14.62 22.46
N LYS A 84 -0.93 13.43 22.46
CA LYS A 84 0.53 13.23 22.39
C LYS A 84 0.88 12.87 20.95
N ASN A 85 2.04 13.34 20.52
CA ASN A 85 2.50 13.06 19.17
C ASN A 85 3.46 11.87 19.21
N GLU A 86 3.20 10.89 18.36
CA GLU A 86 4.23 9.98 17.87
C GLU A 86 5.20 10.75 16.96
N ILE A 87 6.41 10.23 16.91
CA ILE A 87 7.44 10.70 15.98
C ILE A 87 7.43 9.77 14.78
N VAL A 88 7.17 10.32 13.61
CA VAL A 88 7.32 9.64 12.34
C VAL A 88 8.61 10.11 11.71
N TYR A 89 9.50 9.18 11.40
CA TYR A 89 10.59 9.42 10.47
C TYR A 89 10.18 8.86 9.11
N ASN A 90 10.03 9.72 8.10
CA ASN A 90 9.89 9.27 6.73
C ASN A 90 10.90 10.02 5.85
N GLY A 91 11.99 9.33 5.48
CA GLY A 91 13.09 9.97 4.77
C GLY A 91 14.12 8.99 4.24
N SER A 92 15.20 9.55 3.71
CA SER A 92 16.27 8.79 3.04
C SER A 92 16.88 7.72 3.95
N TYR A 93 17.05 6.53 3.41
CA TYR A 93 17.84 5.47 4.01
C TYR A 93 19.01 5.14 3.09
N PRO A 94 20.26 5.37 3.55
CA PRO A 94 21.42 5.27 2.68
C PRO A 94 21.52 3.94 1.94
N GLY A 95 21.56 4.04 0.61
CA GLY A 95 21.69 2.88 -0.29
C GLY A 95 20.39 2.19 -0.68
N GLU A 96 19.29 2.33 0.07
CA GLU A 96 18.06 1.53 -0.15
C GLU A 96 16.77 2.37 -0.29
N GLY A 97 16.87 3.67 -0.59
CA GLY A 97 15.72 4.53 -0.90
C GLY A 97 15.15 5.24 0.33
N THR A 98 13.87 5.01 0.65
CA THR A 98 13.17 5.69 1.75
C THR A 98 12.82 4.69 2.85
N LEU A 99 12.96 5.10 4.11
CA LEU A 99 12.56 4.34 5.28
C LEU A 99 11.47 5.09 6.04
N LEU A 100 10.51 4.32 6.53
CA LEU A 100 9.45 4.77 7.42
C LEU A 100 9.63 4.12 8.79
N LEU A 101 9.83 4.94 9.82
CA LEU A 101 9.88 4.54 11.22
C LEU A 101 8.82 5.31 12.01
N ILE A 102 8.21 4.66 13.00
CA ILE A 102 7.30 5.32 13.93
C ILE A 102 7.76 5.01 15.35
N PHE A 103 7.88 6.06 16.15
CA PHE A 103 8.31 6.01 17.54
C PHE A 103 7.23 6.55 18.47
N MET A 104 7.04 5.87 19.58
CA MET A 104 6.16 6.27 20.67
C MET A 104 6.98 6.65 21.90
N GLN A 105 6.58 7.71 22.58
CA GLN A 105 7.22 8.12 23.84
C GLN A 105 6.88 7.11 24.95
N THR A 106 7.89 6.69 25.70
CA THR A 106 7.76 5.92 26.95
C THR A 106 8.03 6.84 28.14
N ASP A 107 7.93 6.33 29.38
CA ASP A 107 8.10 7.16 30.58
C ASP A 107 9.45 7.92 30.60
N ASP A 108 10.53 7.26 30.15
CA ASP A 108 11.89 7.81 30.21
C ASP A 108 12.60 7.88 28.83
N SER A 109 11.97 7.44 27.74
CA SER A 109 12.65 7.33 26.43
C SER A 109 11.67 7.25 25.24
N TRP A 110 12.15 6.69 24.13
CA TRP A 110 11.39 6.40 22.93
C TRP A 110 11.42 4.89 22.65
N ALA A 111 10.35 4.38 22.05
CA ALA A 111 10.29 3.02 21.54
C ALA A 111 9.89 3.04 20.07
N ARG A 112 10.64 2.34 19.21
CA ARG A 112 10.22 2.10 17.83
C ARG A 112 9.08 1.08 17.82
N ILE A 113 7.91 1.51 17.35
CA ILE A 113 6.71 0.66 17.28
C ILE A 113 6.45 0.14 15.86
N PHE A 114 7.08 0.74 14.85
CA PHE A 114 6.91 0.34 13.46
C PHE A 114 8.14 0.68 12.61
N SER A 115 8.38 -0.14 11.58
CA SER A 115 9.46 0.03 10.62
C SER A 115 9.07 -0.62 9.30
N THR A 116 9.21 0.09 8.19
CA THR A 116 9.09 -0.49 6.85
C THR A 116 9.84 0.36 5.83
N MET A 117 10.24 -0.23 4.71
CA MET A 117 10.75 0.50 3.56
C MET A 117 9.61 1.19 2.81
N GLY A 118 9.91 2.33 2.22
CA GLY A 118 8.99 3.17 1.45
C GLY A 118 8.59 4.48 2.12
N GLU A 119 7.67 5.17 1.47
CA GLU A 119 7.14 6.47 1.87
C GLU A 119 5.63 6.43 2.09
N ILE A 120 5.15 7.18 3.09
CA ILE A 120 3.71 7.32 3.30
C ILE A 120 3.15 8.18 2.17
N ILE A 121 2.27 7.59 1.37
CA ILE A 121 1.56 8.29 0.30
C ILE A 121 0.15 8.73 0.72
N ARG A 122 -0.40 8.11 1.78
CA ARG A 122 -1.70 8.50 2.34
C ARG A 122 -1.84 8.10 3.80
N LEU A 123 -2.44 8.98 4.58
CA LEU A 123 -2.94 8.73 5.92
C LEU A 123 -4.47 8.81 5.88
N ASN A 124 -5.15 7.81 6.41
CA ASN A 124 -6.61 7.74 6.44
C ASN A 124 -7.11 7.94 7.86
N TYR A 125 -8.01 8.92 8.03
CA TYR A 125 -8.53 9.33 9.31
C TYR A 125 -10.02 9.04 9.44
N ASN A 126 -10.44 8.73 10.66
CA ASN A 126 -11.82 8.74 11.06
C ASN A 126 -11.92 9.44 12.41
N SER A 127 -12.70 10.53 12.47
CA SER A 127 -12.94 11.28 13.71
C SER A 127 -11.65 11.72 14.43
N GLY A 128 -10.64 12.16 13.66
CA GLY A 128 -9.36 12.62 14.19
C GLY A 128 -8.33 11.52 14.49
N ILE A 129 -8.68 10.24 14.31
CA ILE A 129 -7.80 9.10 14.58
C ILE A 129 -7.34 8.49 13.25
N ILE A 130 -6.05 8.19 13.12
CA ILE A 130 -5.52 7.43 11.98
C ILE A 130 -5.96 5.98 12.12
N TYR A 131 -6.65 5.44 11.12
CA TYR A 131 -7.04 4.02 11.10
C TYR A 131 -6.30 3.19 10.03
N SER A 132 -5.68 3.84 9.04
CA SER A 132 -4.78 3.18 8.11
C SER A 132 -3.81 4.14 7.44
N LEU A 133 -2.68 3.61 7.00
CA LEU A 133 -1.70 4.32 6.18
C LEU A 133 -1.33 3.48 4.96
N ASP A 134 -1.06 4.16 3.85
CA ASP A 134 -0.60 3.54 2.62
C ASP A 134 0.84 3.95 2.35
N VAL A 135 1.66 2.97 2.01
CA VAL A 135 3.09 3.12 1.77
C VAL A 135 3.41 2.73 0.33
N SER A 136 4.21 3.54 -0.34
CA SER A 136 4.84 3.22 -1.62
C SER A 136 6.32 2.91 -1.40
N GLU A 137 6.76 1.73 -1.81
CA GLU A 137 8.16 1.33 -1.81
C GLU A 137 8.59 1.20 -3.27
N PRO A 138 9.14 2.27 -3.88
CA PRO A 138 9.75 2.16 -5.19
C PRO A 138 10.96 1.24 -5.08
N GLY A 139 11.06 0.30 -6.01
CA GLY A 139 12.18 -0.62 -6.10
C GLY A 139 13.47 0.09 -6.50
N CYS A 140 14.58 -0.62 -6.31
CA CYS A 140 15.92 -0.12 -6.59
C CYS A 140 16.44 -0.70 -7.92
N CYS A 141 17.73 -0.50 -8.22
CA CYS A 141 18.39 -0.94 -9.46
C CYS A 141 18.28 -2.44 -9.76
N ALA A 142 17.97 -3.28 -8.77
CA ALA A 142 17.85 -4.73 -8.90
C ALA A 142 16.40 -5.24 -8.82
N ASP A 143 15.43 -4.35 -8.58
CA ASP A 143 14.02 -4.72 -8.48
C ASP A 143 13.19 -3.64 -9.18
N PRO A 144 12.82 -3.83 -10.47
CA PRO A 144 12.11 -2.83 -11.27
C PRO A 144 10.62 -2.76 -10.90
N THR A 145 10.28 -2.89 -9.62
CA THR A 145 8.90 -2.94 -9.14
C THR A 145 8.61 -1.81 -8.19
N THR A 146 7.35 -1.44 -8.05
CA THR A 146 6.88 -0.62 -6.93
C THR A 146 5.95 -1.46 -6.09
N VAL A 147 6.24 -1.54 -4.79
CA VAL A 147 5.39 -2.25 -3.83
C VAL A 147 4.51 -1.24 -3.11
N PHE A 148 3.20 -1.44 -3.19
CA PHE A 148 2.26 -0.67 -2.38
C PHE A 148 1.77 -1.53 -1.21
N LYS A 149 1.74 -0.95 -0.02
CA LYS A 149 1.31 -1.61 1.21
C LYS A 149 0.26 -0.77 1.91
N THR A 150 -0.79 -1.41 2.39
CA THR A 150 -1.73 -0.78 3.32
C THR A 150 -1.56 -1.40 4.69
N TYR A 151 -1.38 -0.54 5.68
CA TYR A 151 -1.32 -0.92 7.08
C TYR A 151 -2.56 -0.45 7.81
N ARG A 152 -3.16 -1.33 8.61
CA ARG A 152 -4.19 -0.97 9.57
C ARG A 152 -3.52 -0.44 10.82
N VAL A 153 -4.01 0.69 11.31
CA VAL A 153 -3.65 1.23 12.62
C VAL A 153 -4.78 0.90 13.58
N SER A 154 -4.43 0.30 14.71
CA SER A 154 -5.37 0.03 15.79
C SER A 154 -4.75 0.39 17.14
N THR A 155 -5.61 0.65 18.12
CA THR A 155 -5.18 1.07 19.45
C THR A 155 -5.83 0.22 20.53
N ASP A 156 -5.03 -0.22 21.50
CA ASP A 156 -5.52 -0.90 22.70
C ASP A 156 -4.72 -0.40 23.91
N ASN A 157 -5.43 0.10 24.94
CA ASN A 157 -4.82 0.67 26.14
C ASN A 157 -3.69 1.68 25.84
N ARG A 158 -3.93 2.59 24.87
CA ARG A 158 -2.98 3.60 24.35
C ARG A 158 -1.76 3.04 23.60
N LYS A 159 -1.63 1.71 23.47
CA LYS A 159 -0.63 1.11 22.57
C LYS A 159 -1.15 1.18 21.15
N ILE A 160 -0.27 1.52 20.22
CA ILE A 160 -0.53 1.52 18.79
C ILE A 160 -0.02 0.22 18.19
N PHE A 161 -0.86 -0.42 17.37
CA PHE A 161 -0.54 -1.60 16.59
C PHE A 161 -0.70 -1.28 15.11
N ILE A 162 0.29 -1.65 14.30
CA ILE A 162 0.34 -1.36 12.87
C ILE A 162 0.57 -2.66 12.10
N ASP A 163 -0.49 -3.17 11.48
CA ASP A 163 -0.50 -4.47 10.81
C ASP A 163 -0.65 -4.30 9.29
N LYS A 164 0.21 -4.97 8.51
CA LYS A 164 0.06 -5.01 7.04
C LYS A 164 -1.19 -5.82 6.70
N ILE A 165 -2.16 -5.19 6.05
CA ILE A 165 -3.43 -5.83 5.65
C ILE A 165 -3.57 -6.03 4.14
N PHE A 166 -2.73 -5.36 3.36
CA PHE A 166 -2.72 -5.47 1.90
C PHE A 166 -1.31 -5.19 1.37
N GLU A 167 -0.94 -5.89 0.31
CA GLU A 167 0.26 -5.63 -0.45
C GLU A 167 0.01 -5.92 -1.93
N SER A 168 0.53 -5.06 -2.78
CA SER A 168 0.50 -5.23 -4.24
C SER A 168 1.83 -4.84 -4.86
N LYS A 169 2.18 -5.50 -5.97
CA LYS A 169 3.35 -5.18 -6.79
C LYS A 169 2.92 -4.78 -8.19
N ILE A 170 3.57 -3.74 -8.70
CA ILE A 170 3.44 -3.28 -10.08
C ILE A 170 4.83 -3.13 -10.70
N LEU A 171 4.96 -3.37 -12.00
CA LEU A 171 6.21 -3.11 -12.72
C LEU A 171 6.38 -1.59 -12.87
N THR A 172 7.56 -1.06 -12.57
CA THR A 172 7.88 0.36 -12.75
C THR A 172 7.67 0.76 -14.20
N GLY A 173 6.97 1.89 -14.42
CA GLY A 173 6.58 2.35 -15.75
C GLY A 173 5.28 1.74 -16.30
N THR A 174 4.56 0.92 -15.51
CA THR A 174 3.20 0.49 -15.87
C THR A 174 2.28 1.69 -15.99
N ASP A 175 1.51 1.75 -17.08
CA ASP A 175 0.51 2.78 -17.30
C ASP A 175 -0.60 2.69 -16.25
N ILE A 176 -0.87 3.77 -15.52
CA ILE A 176 -1.95 3.82 -14.55
C ILE A 176 -3.19 4.46 -15.20
N PRO A 177 -4.39 3.83 -15.14
CA PRO A 177 -5.58 4.35 -15.81
C PRO A 177 -6.03 5.69 -15.24
N HIS A 178 -6.23 6.73 -16.05
CA HIS A 178 -6.76 8.02 -15.54
C HIS A 178 -8.13 7.93 -14.82
N LYS A 179 -8.89 6.85 -15.05
CA LYS A 179 -10.20 6.62 -14.45
C LYS A 179 -10.32 5.20 -13.91
N PHE A 180 -10.59 5.13 -12.62
CA PHE A 180 -11.02 3.90 -11.97
C PHE A 180 -12.54 3.72 -12.00
N PHE A 181 -12.95 2.46 -11.93
CA PHE A 181 -14.30 2.08 -11.57
C PHE A 181 -14.60 2.50 -10.14
N ARG A 182 -15.85 2.92 -9.91
CA ARG A 182 -16.33 3.22 -8.56
C ARG A 182 -16.34 1.98 -7.68
N ILE A 183 -16.69 0.84 -8.27
CA ILE A 183 -16.71 -0.48 -7.63
C ILE A 183 -15.88 -1.39 -8.53
N PRO A 184 -14.81 -2.02 -8.02
CA PRO A 184 -14.05 -3.00 -8.78
C PRO A 184 -14.95 -4.11 -9.31
N THR A 185 -14.63 -4.61 -10.50
CA THR A 185 -15.35 -5.74 -11.11
C THR A 185 -14.55 -7.02 -10.92
N GLU A 186 -15.11 -7.98 -10.19
CA GLU A 186 -14.53 -9.31 -10.06
C GLU A 186 -14.54 -10.05 -11.41
N PHE A 187 -13.48 -10.78 -11.70
CA PHE A 187 -13.37 -11.52 -12.95
C PHE A 187 -12.62 -12.84 -12.82
N GLU A 188 -12.79 -13.67 -13.84
CA GLU A 188 -12.05 -14.92 -14.07
C GLU A 188 -11.54 -14.97 -15.52
N ILE A 189 -10.29 -15.39 -15.71
CA ILE A 189 -9.69 -15.61 -17.04
C ILE A 189 -10.27 -16.87 -17.67
N LEU A 190 -10.68 -16.79 -18.94
CA LEU A 190 -11.23 -17.92 -19.69
C LEU A 190 -10.19 -18.65 -20.56
N ASN A 191 -9.09 -17.97 -20.94
CA ASN A 191 -8.09 -18.52 -21.83
C ASN A 191 -6.91 -19.13 -21.07
N GLU A 192 -6.39 -20.25 -21.56
CA GLU A 192 -5.21 -20.93 -21.00
C GLU A 192 -3.92 -20.11 -21.12
N LYS A 193 -3.81 -19.25 -22.14
CA LYS A 193 -2.65 -18.39 -22.36
C LYS A 193 -3.10 -16.94 -22.45
N TYR A 194 -3.03 -16.25 -21.32
CA TYR A 194 -3.36 -14.84 -21.23
C TYR A 194 -2.22 -14.03 -20.65
N PHE A 195 -1.96 -12.84 -21.19
CA PHE A 195 -0.82 -12.03 -20.75
C PHE A 195 -1.30 -10.89 -19.86
N LEU A 196 -0.69 -10.79 -18.68
CA LEU A 196 -0.69 -9.57 -17.89
C LEU A 196 0.37 -8.63 -18.47
N ARG A 197 0.06 -7.33 -18.58
CA ARG A 197 0.90 -6.36 -19.30
C ARG A 197 1.12 -5.07 -18.52
N SER A 198 2.19 -4.34 -18.80
CA SER A 198 2.45 -3.02 -18.21
C SER A 198 1.71 -1.88 -18.93
N GLY A 199 1.15 -2.11 -20.11
CA GLY A 199 0.34 -1.11 -20.83
C GLY A 199 -0.92 -1.72 -21.46
N PRO A 200 -1.94 -0.89 -21.76
CA PRO A 200 -3.20 -1.33 -22.37
C PRO A 200 -3.06 -1.54 -23.89
N GLU A 201 -2.06 -2.30 -24.32
CA GLU A 201 -1.82 -2.62 -25.73
C GLU A 201 -1.10 -3.96 -25.88
N ILE A 202 -1.10 -4.53 -27.10
CA ILE A 202 -0.21 -5.65 -27.41
C ILE A 202 1.10 -5.10 -27.96
N MET A 203 2.15 -5.25 -27.18
CA MET A 203 3.54 -5.04 -27.60
C MET A 203 4.33 -6.28 -27.18
N ASP A 204 4.69 -7.12 -28.16
CA ASP A 204 5.35 -8.41 -27.94
C ASP A 204 6.82 -8.38 -28.40
N GLU A 205 7.39 -7.21 -28.65
CA GLU A 205 8.80 -6.98 -29.03
C GLU A 205 9.26 -5.59 -28.53
N PRO A 206 10.57 -5.36 -28.32
CA PRO A 206 11.65 -6.35 -28.36
C PRO A 206 11.67 -7.26 -27.13
N PHE A 207 12.52 -8.28 -27.13
CA PHE A 207 12.91 -8.97 -25.91
C PHE A 207 13.79 -8.05 -25.04
N ASP A 208 13.47 -7.96 -23.75
CA ASP A 208 14.24 -7.28 -22.72
C ASP A 208 15.05 -8.32 -21.94
N ASP A 209 16.37 -8.32 -22.13
CA ASP A 209 17.28 -9.26 -21.47
C ASP A 209 17.34 -9.08 -19.95
N TYR A 210 17.02 -7.89 -19.43
CA TYR A 210 17.04 -7.61 -17.99
C TYR A 210 15.78 -8.13 -17.30
N LEU A 211 14.61 -7.95 -17.93
CA LEU A 211 13.33 -8.46 -17.41
C LEU A 211 13.04 -9.91 -17.81
N GLU A 212 13.79 -10.45 -18.77
CA GLU A 212 13.55 -11.73 -19.44
C GLU A 212 12.11 -11.82 -20.03
N GLN A 213 11.64 -10.74 -20.64
CA GLN A 213 10.29 -10.64 -21.21
C GLN A 213 10.24 -10.00 -22.58
N TYR A 214 9.13 -10.21 -23.28
CA TYR A 214 8.83 -9.57 -24.55
C TYR A 214 7.95 -8.33 -24.37
N GLY A 215 8.40 -7.20 -24.92
CA GLY A 215 7.68 -5.95 -25.00
C GLY A 215 7.09 -5.52 -23.65
N ASN A 216 5.77 -5.40 -23.57
CA ASN A 216 5.08 -4.99 -22.33
C ASN A 216 4.52 -6.15 -21.50
N GLN A 217 4.98 -7.38 -21.70
CA GLN A 217 4.51 -8.53 -20.93
C GLN A 217 5.08 -8.51 -19.50
N ILE A 218 4.20 -8.69 -18.51
CA ILE A 218 4.56 -8.87 -17.10
C ILE A 218 4.61 -10.37 -16.74
N GLY A 219 3.71 -11.16 -17.32
CA GLY A 219 3.65 -12.60 -17.11
C GLY A 219 2.41 -13.25 -17.71
N LYS A 220 2.31 -14.56 -17.54
CA LYS A 220 1.28 -15.42 -18.14
C LYS A 220 0.30 -15.92 -17.08
N LEU A 221 -0.98 -15.67 -17.33
CA LEU A 221 -2.13 -16.12 -16.56
C LEU A 221 -2.76 -17.33 -17.28
N SER A 222 -3.19 -18.31 -16.49
CA SER A 222 -3.95 -19.47 -16.95
C SER A 222 -5.46 -19.27 -16.81
N ALA A 223 -6.24 -20.13 -17.45
CA ALA A 223 -7.68 -20.19 -17.23
C ALA A 223 -8.01 -20.42 -15.75
N GLY A 224 -9.11 -19.85 -15.28
CA GLY A 224 -9.52 -19.90 -13.87
C GLY A 224 -8.79 -18.91 -12.96
N THR A 225 -7.77 -18.20 -13.45
CA THR A 225 -7.14 -17.12 -12.67
C THR A 225 -8.15 -16.02 -12.39
N GLN A 226 -8.25 -15.57 -11.13
CA GLN A 226 -9.19 -14.52 -10.74
C GLN A 226 -8.47 -13.28 -10.22
N GLY A 227 -9.18 -12.17 -10.31
CA GLY A 227 -8.76 -10.88 -9.82
C GLY A 227 -9.91 -9.90 -9.85
N ARG A 228 -9.58 -8.64 -9.62
CA ARG A 228 -10.52 -7.53 -9.71
C ARG A 228 -10.02 -6.49 -10.70
N ALA A 229 -10.90 -6.06 -11.59
CA ALA A 229 -10.66 -4.94 -12.49
C ALA A 229 -10.95 -3.64 -11.75
N LEU A 230 -9.99 -2.75 -11.76
CA LEU A 230 -10.01 -1.48 -11.05
C LEU A 230 -10.36 -0.32 -11.97
N GLY A 231 -9.97 -0.38 -13.24
CA GLY A 231 -10.21 0.66 -14.23
C GLY A 231 -10.12 0.11 -15.64
N GLU A 232 -10.35 0.97 -16.63
CA GLU A 232 -10.30 0.58 -18.03
C GLU A 232 -9.65 1.64 -18.93
N SER A 233 -9.16 1.17 -20.07
CA SER A 233 -8.72 2.01 -21.17
C SER A 233 -9.12 1.34 -22.49
N THR A 234 -9.30 2.13 -23.54
CA THR A 234 -9.54 1.62 -24.89
C THR A 234 -8.37 2.00 -25.76
N ASP A 235 -7.73 1.01 -26.40
CA ASP A 235 -6.61 1.28 -27.30
C ASP A 235 -7.06 1.84 -28.65
N SER A 236 -6.10 2.21 -29.50
CA SER A 236 -6.34 2.76 -30.84
C SER A 236 -7.09 1.80 -31.79
N THR A 237 -7.17 0.51 -31.46
CA THR A 237 -7.91 -0.51 -32.23
C THR A 237 -9.36 -0.69 -31.76
N GLY A 238 -9.76 0.04 -30.70
CA GLY A 238 -11.07 -0.10 -30.07
C GLY A 238 -11.16 -1.27 -29.10
N ARG A 239 -10.04 -1.90 -28.73
CA ARG A 239 -10.03 -2.97 -27.74
C ARG A 239 -10.07 -2.37 -26.34
N VAL A 240 -10.96 -2.89 -25.52
CA VAL A 240 -11.07 -2.51 -24.10
C VAL A 240 -10.11 -3.36 -23.27
N TRP A 241 -9.29 -2.67 -22.49
CA TRP A 241 -8.33 -3.21 -21.53
C TRP A 241 -8.79 -2.89 -20.12
N TRP A 242 -8.60 -3.84 -19.21
CA TRP A 242 -8.83 -3.65 -17.78
C TRP A 242 -7.50 -3.57 -17.06
N PHE A 243 -7.36 -2.55 -16.22
CA PHE A 243 -6.31 -2.47 -15.22
C PHE A 243 -6.76 -3.31 -14.03
N VAL A 244 -5.99 -4.33 -13.68
CA VAL A 244 -6.41 -5.41 -12.78
C VAL A 244 -5.41 -5.65 -11.67
N GLU A 245 -5.92 -6.17 -10.56
CA GLU A 245 -5.13 -6.87 -9.55
C GLU A 245 -5.46 -8.36 -9.59
N ILE A 246 -4.44 -9.19 -9.74
CA ILE A 246 -4.54 -10.64 -9.65
C ILE A 246 -4.44 -11.08 -8.20
N TYR A 247 -5.30 -12.01 -7.77
CA TYR A 247 -5.31 -12.48 -6.39
C TYR A 247 -4.05 -13.30 -6.06
N PRO A 248 -3.49 -13.16 -4.84
CA PRO A 248 -2.22 -13.80 -4.46
C PRO A 248 -2.20 -15.33 -4.54
N ARG A 249 -3.37 -15.97 -4.50
CA ARG A 249 -3.50 -17.43 -4.60
C ARG A 249 -3.21 -17.99 -6.00
N TYR A 250 -3.17 -17.14 -7.03
CA TYR A 250 -2.93 -17.57 -8.40
C TYR A 250 -1.47 -17.37 -8.78
N LYS A 251 -0.87 -18.40 -9.37
CA LYS A 251 0.48 -18.33 -9.91
C LYS A 251 0.45 -17.63 -11.27
N ILE A 252 1.36 -16.68 -11.46
CA ILE A 252 1.64 -16.07 -12.77
C ILE A 252 2.91 -16.73 -13.30
N ALA A 253 2.80 -17.44 -14.41
CA ALA A 253 3.95 -18.08 -15.05
C ALA A 253 4.81 -17.04 -15.76
N ASP A 254 6.13 -17.27 -15.81
CA ASP A 254 7.11 -16.39 -16.45
C ASP A 254 6.88 -14.92 -16.04
N CYS A 255 6.81 -14.67 -14.73
CA CYS A 255 6.54 -13.33 -14.21
C CYS A 255 7.85 -12.55 -14.03
N VAL A 256 7.89 -11.28 -14.44
CA VAL A 256 9.02 -10.35 -14.20
C VAL A 256 9.36 -10.19 -12.73
N PHE A 257 8.38 -10.40 -11.86
CA PHE A 257 8.61 -10.34 -10.43
C PHE A 257 9.28 -11.64 -10.01
N TYR A 258 10.55 -11.57 -9.61
CA TYR A 258 11.32 -12.71 -9.12
C TYR A 258 10.46 -13.55 -8.16
N SER A 259 10.09 -14.75 -8.61
CA SER A 259 9.23 -15.67 -7.86
C SER A 259 10.02 -16.54 -6.87
N ASP A 260 11.28 -16.21 -6.61
CA ASP A 260 12.14 -17.07 -5.81
C ASP A 260 11.54 -17.28 -4.42
N GLU A 261 11.53 -18.55 -4.01
CA GLU A 261 11.09 -19.05 -2.70
C GLU A 261 11.69 -18.30 -1.50
N TYR A 262 12.68 -17.42 -1.73
CA TYR A 262 13.21 -16.46 -0.78
C TYR A 262 12.14 -15.52 -0.21
N TYR A 263 11.14 -15.12 -0.99
CA TYR A 263 10.07 -14.25 -0.52
C TYR A 263 8.90 -15.08 0.01
N LYS A 264 9.00 -15.54 1.27
CA LYS A 264 7.94 -16.31 1.97
C LYS A 264 6.55 -15.66 1.91
N ASP A 265 6.48 -14.35 1.68
CA ASP A 265 5.23 -13.59 1.60
C ASP A 265 4.72 -13.35 0.16
N PHE A 266 5.42 -13.79 -0.89
CA PHE A 266 4.99 -13.59 -2.29
C PHE A 266 3.57 -14.12 -2.54
N HIS A 267 3.19 -15.22 -1.88
CA HIS A 267 1.84 -15.79 -1.93
C HIS A 267 0.74 -14.94 -1.28
N LYS A 268 1.08 -13.77 -0.72
CA LYS A 268 0.13 -12.80 -0.14
C LYS A 268 0.10 -11.47 -0.90
N THR A 269 0.87 -11.35 -1.97
CA THR A 269 1.02 -10.12 -2.74
C THR A 269 0.15 -10.13 -3.99
N HIS A 270 -0.65 -9.08 -4.16
CA HIS A 270 -1.42 -8.88 -5.40
C HIS A 270 -0.50 -8.44 -6.52
N ILE A 271 -0.76 -8.89 -7.74
CA ILE A 271 0.02 -8.49 -8.90
C ILE A 271 -0.82 -7.62 -9.83
N VAL A 272 -0.27 -6.46 -10.21
CA VAL A 272 -1.02 -5.40 -10.89
C VAL A 272 -0.54 -5.23 -12.33
N GLY A 273 -1.48 -5.01 -13.24
CA GLY A 273 -1.18 -4.69 -14.64
C GLY A 273 -2.44 -4.61 -15.49
N TRP A 274 -2.28 -4.75 -16.80
CA TRP A 274 -3.34 -4.69 -17.79
C TRP A 274 -3.62 -6.06 -18.38
N ILE A 275 -4.90 -6.34 -18.60
CA ILE A 275 -5.36 -7.46 -19.40
C ILE A 275 -6.42 -6.98 -20.39
N SER A 276 -6.55 -7.66 -21.53
CA SER A 276 -7.68 -7.38 -22.41
C SER A 276 -8.98 -7.83 -21.72
N SER A 277 -10.10 -7.17 -21.96
CA SER A 277 -11.41 -7.59 -21.43
C SER A 277 -12.11 -8.66 -22.28
N ARG A 278 -11.51 -9.08 -23.42
CA ARG A 278 -12.17 -9.99 -24.38
C ARG A 278 -12.34 -11.43 -23.87
N PHE A 279 -11.45 -11.90 -23.00
CA PHE A 279 -11.37 -13.31 -22.60
C PHE A 279 -11.49 -13.49 -21.09
N VAL A 280 -12.40 -12.71 -20.49
CA VAL A 280 -12.69 -12.74 -19.06
C VAL A 280 -14.19 -12.89 -18.85
N LYS A 281 -14.55 -13.62 -17.80
CA LYS A 281 -15.90 -13.72 -17.29
C LYS A 281 -16.02 -12.82 -16.06
N LYS A 282 -17.00 -11.92 -16.06
CA LYS A 282 -17.36 -11.17 -14.85
C LYS A 282 -17.97 -12.11 -13.82
N LEU A 283 -17.57 -11.95 -12.57
CA LEU A 283 -18.15 -12.67 -11.44
C LEU A 283 -19.16 -11.75 -10.74
N ASP A 284 -20.28 -12.32 -10.30
CA ASP A 284 -21.36 -11.62 -9.59
C ASP A 284 -21.10 -11.57 -8.08
#